data_AF-A0ABD1F4E5-F1
#
_entry.id   AF-A0ABD1F4E5-F1
#
_cell.length_a   1.000
_cell.length_b   1.000
_cell.length_c   1.000
_cell.angle_alpha   90.00
_cell.angle_beta   90.00
_cell.angle_gamma   90.00
#
_symmetry.space_group_name_H-M   'P 1'
#
loop_
_entity.id
_entity.type
_entity.pdbx_description
1 polymer ?
#
loop_
_entity_poly.entity_id
_entity_poly.type
_entity_poly.pdbx_seq_one_letter_code
_entity_poly.pdbx_strand_id
1 'polypeptide(L)'
;MFSVFDNVYILSSGQCVYQGYGPQVVPFLANVGLECPKNFNPADFIIEVACQEYGNFQDKLVSAIDNGKMAYPSIEEPEKMEICELSRNSSDEFEILQPDSDFVGKRSNWFIQFSILLKRMWIQMWRDKSYLLLRTILHIVIGFLIGTLYLGMGKDGSKTIFNFGFYFTCIIFFMYIPMMPVLLQFPKEYQLIKREHFNKWYRLSAYFAALTTSTLPAQLILGSIYIILVYVLTDQPMEFDRLGTFYTICILTGIISESLGLLIASQLNIMNAMFLGPVVAVPFMLLAVYGFGSGYDSIPSLIKFAMHFSYLRYSLEGLIHTMLTNREKLECPEVEEFCIWTDLEYFMKDMGMENTILWLDITALIFIYLLFRGGFYYLLKQRLSPNKTFLALEYIGRLVKSHIAR
;
A
#
# COMPACT_ATOMS: atom_id res chain seq x y z
N MET A 1 15.86 -41.64 -7.62
CA MET A 1 15.13 -40.51 -7.00
C MET A 1 13.62 -40.72 -7.07
N PHE A 2 13.06 -41.08 -8.24
CA PHE A 2 11.62 -41.33 -8.38
C PHE A 2 11.08 -42.47 -7.49
N SER A 3 11.91 -43.47 -7.17
CA SER A 3 11.57 -44.57 -6.26
C SER A 3 11.40 -44.17 -4.78
N VAL A 4 11.67 -42.91 -4.42
CA VAL A 4 11.54 -42.40 -3.03
C VAL A 4 10.14 -41.82 -2.78
N PHE A 5 9.31 -41.66 -3.81
CA PHE A 5 7.95 -41.18 -3.65
C PHE A 5 7.01 -42.31 -3.22
N ASP A 6 6.46 -42.18 -2.01
CA ASP A 6 5.46 -43.11 -1.48
C ASP A 6 4.18 -43.06 -2.31
N ASN A 7 3.72 -41.86 -2.68
CA ASN A 7 2.53 -41.65 -3.49
C ASN A 7 2.82 -40.68 -4.63
N VAL A 8 2.47 -41.10 -5.83
CA VAL A 8 2.58 -40.34 -7.07
C VAL A 8 1.18 -40.15 -7.64
N TYR A 9 0.84 -38.89 -7.91
CA TYR A 9 -0.44 -38.49 -8.50
C TYR A 9 -0.16 -37.59 -9.71
N ILE A 10 -0.61 -38.02 -10.89
CA ILE A 10 -0.27 -37.38 -12.16
C ILE A 10 -1.55 -36.90 -12.83
N LEU A 11 -1.51 -35.64 -13.27
CA LEU A 11 -2.62 -34.96 -13.93
C LEU A 11 -2.24 -34.63 -15.37
N SER A 12 -3.17 -34.90 -16.29
CA SER A 12 -3.14 -34.36 -17.65
C SER A 12 -4.50 -33.72 -17.96
N SER A 13 -4.48 -32.48 -18.47
CA SER A 13 -5.69 -31.71 -18.83
C SER A 13 -6.76 -31.65 -17.72
N GLY A 14 -6.35 -31.67 -16.45
CA GLY A 14 -7.26 -31.64 -15.29
C GLY A 14 -7.85 -33.01 -14.90
N GLN A 15 -7.47 -34.09 -15.57
CA GLN A 15 -7.86 -35.47 -15.25
C GLN A 15 -6.67 -36.24 -14.67
N CYS A 16 -6.94 -37.15 -13.73
CA CYS A 16 -5.94 -38.05 -13.18
C CYS A 16 -5.63 -39.17 -14.17
N VAL A 17 -4.35 -39.29 -14.53
CA VAL A 17 -3.85 -40.34 -15.43
C VAL A 17 -3.13 -41.46 -14.68
N TYR A 18 -2.68 -41.19 -13.45
CA TYR A 18 -2.05 -42.18 -12.58
C TYR A 18 -2.16 -41.76 -11.12
N GLN A 19 -2.41 -42.73 -10.24
CA GLN A 19 -2.37 -42.59 -8.80
C GLN A 19 -1.84 -43.90 -8.20
N GLY A 20 -0.75 -43.84 -7.43
CA GLY A 20 -0.16 -45.02 -6.80
C GLY A 20 1.30 -44.83 -6.42
N TYR A 21 1.99 -45.92 -6.10
CA TYR A 21 3.38 -45.91 -5.64
C TYR A 21 4.36 -45.58 -6.77
N GLY A 22 5.40 -44.78 -6.49
CA GLY A 22 6.40 -44.38 -7.49
C GLY A 22 7.03 -45.55 -8.29
N PRO A 23 7.46 -46.64 -7.65
CA PRO A 23 8.01 -47.80 -8.36
C PRO A 23 7.02 -48.52 -9.29
N GLN A 24 5.71 -48.33 -9.08
CA GLN A 24 4.64 -49.02 -9.82
C GLN A 24 4.23 -48.32 -11.11
N VAL A 25 4.81 -47.15 -11.40
CA VAL A 25 4.56 -46.40 -12.64
C VAL A 25 4.97 -47.16 -13.90
N VAL A 26 6.14 -47.81 -13.90
CA VAL A 26 6.61 -48.56 -15.08
C VAL A 26 5.74 -49.79 -15.33
N PRO A 27 5.41 -50.63 -14.32
CA PRO A 27 4.43 -51.70 -14.48
C PRO A 27 3.05 -51.23 -14.99
N PHE A 28 2.55 -50.11 -14.48
CA PHE A 28 1.28 -49.53 -14.92
C PHE A 28 1.31 -49.12 -16.40
N LEU A 29 2.36 -48.40 -16.82
CA LEU A 29 2.49 -47.99 -18.22
C LEU A 29 2.62 -49.21 -19.15
N ALA A 30 3.36 -50.24 -18.73
CA ALA A 30 3.47 -51.49 -19.47
C ALA A 30 2.10 -52.16 -19.67
N ASN A 31 1.23 -52.15 -18.65
CA ASN A 31 -0.14 -52.68 -18.75
C ASN A 31 -1.04 -51.92 -19.73
N VAL A 32 -0.76 -50.63 -19.96
CA VAL A 32 -1.48 -49.80 -20.95
C VAL A 32 -0.85 -49.90 -22.35
N GLY A 33 0.23 -50.68 -22.49
CA GLY A 33 0.96 -50.90 -23.74
C GLY A 33 2.08 -49.90 -24.02
N LEU A 34 2.59 -49.23 -22.98
CA LEU A 34 3.68 -48.26 -23.05
C LEU A 34 4.92 -48.80 -22.33
N GLU A 35 5.92 -49.23 -23.09
CA GLU A 35 7.19 -49.70 -22.52
C GLU A 35 8.16 -48.54 -22.27
N CYS A 36 8.54 -48.35 -21.01
CA CYS A 36 9.57 -47.38 -20.64
C CYS A 36 10.96 -47.90 -21.02
N PRO A 37 11.77 -47.18 -21.82
CA PRO A 37 13.13 -47.59 -22.14
C PRO A 37 14.02 -47.64 -20.89
N LYS A 38 14.94 -48.62 -20.80
CA LYS A 38 15.79 -48.85 -19.62
C LYS A 38 16.72 -47.68 -19.27
N ASN A 39 17.13 -46.90 -20.27
CA ASN A 39 17.99 -45.73 -20.09
C ASN A 39 17.20 -44.44 -19.85
N PHE A 40 15.88 -44.54 -19.73
CA PHE A 40 14.99 -43.41 -19.57
C PHE A 40 14.45 -43.33 -18.15
N ASN A 41 14.26 -42.12 -17.65
CA ASN A 41 13.74 -41.89 -16.31
C ASN A 41 12.21 -42.09 -16.32
N PRO A 42 11.63 -42.97 -15.48
CA PRO A 42 10.18 -43.22 -15.44
C PRO A 42 9.33 -41.97 -15.20
N ALA A 43 9.85 -41.00 -14.44
CA ALA A 43 9.18 -39.75 -14.15
C ALA A 43 9.02 -38.89 -15.41
N ASP A 44 10.06 -38.84 -16.24
CA ASP A 44 10.05 -38.07 -17.49
C ASP A 44 9.16 -38.78 -18.51
N PHE A 45 9.24 -40.12 -18.58
CA PHE A 45 8.46 -40.91 -19.54
C PHE A 45 6.96 -40.73 -19.36
N ILE A 46 6.46 -40.80 -18.12
CA ILE A 46 5.03 -40.62 -17.86
C ILE A 46 4.56 -39.19 -18.13
N ILE A 47 5.43 -38.18 -17.97
CA ILE A 47 5.13 -36.79 -18.31
C ILE A 47 5.05 -36.62 -19.83
N GLU A 48 5.99 -37.18 -20.59
CA GLU A 48 5.96 -37.12 -22.07
C GLU A 48 4.73 -37.83 -22.65
N VAL A 49 4.37 -38.98 -22.07
CA VAL A 49 3.11 -39.68 -22.39
C VAL A 49 1.91 -38.79 -22.05
N ALA A 50 1.89 -38.15 -20.87
CA ALA A 50 0.80 -37.25 -20.47
C ALA A 50 0.70 -35.99 -21.35
N CYS A 51 1.82 -35.54 -21.93
CA CYS A 51 1.92 -34.47 -22.91
C CYS A 51 1.61 -34.92 -24.36
N GLN A 52 1.20 -36.17 -24.56
CA GLN A 52 0.81 -36.75 -25.86
C GLN A 52 1.97 -36.88 -26.87
N GLU A 53 3.23 -36.86 -26.43
CA GLU A 53 4.39 -37.00 -27.33
C GLU A 53 4.49 -38.39 -27.96
N TYR A 54 3.98 -39.40 -27.25
CA TYR A 54 3.89 -40.79 -27.72
C TYR A 54 2.55 -41.12 -28.38
N GLY A 55 1.66 -40.14 -28.56
CA GLY A 55 0.30 -40.30 -29.08
C GLY A 55 -0.78 -40.10 -28.01
N ASN A 56 -2.06 -40.18 -28.41
CA ASN A 56 -3.16 -39.95 -27.50
C ASN A 56 -3.49 -41.21 -26.68
N PHE A 57 -2.83 -41.33 -25.52
CA PHE A 57 -3.09 -42.38 -24.52
C PHE A 57 -3.91 -41.88 -23.32
N GLN A 58 -4.32 -40.60 -23.33
CA GLN A 58 -4.96 -39.97 -22.18
C GLN A 58 -6.22 -40.71 -21.73
N ASP A 59 -7.16 -40.99 -22.66
CA ASP A 59 -8.41 -41.68 -22.33
C ASP A 59 -8.16 -43.08 -21.75
N LYS A 60 -7.15 -43.79 -22.25
CA LYS A 60 -6.77 -45.12 -21.76
C LYS A 60 -6.24 -45.05 -20.33
N LEU A 61 -5.33 -44.11 -20.07
CA LEU A 61 -4.74 -43.92 -18.74
C LEU A 61 -5.79 -43.47 -17.72
N VAL A 62 -6.66 -42.52 -18.10
CA VAL A 62 -7.78 -42.07 -17.26
C VAL A 62 -8.75 -43.21 -16.98
N SER A 63 -9.06 -44.05 -17.97
CA SER A 63 -9.95 -45.20 -17.79
C SER A 63 -9.35 -46.29 -16.90
N ALA A 64 -8.02 -46.49 -16.97
CA ALA A 64 -7.32 -47.49 -16.16
C ALA A 64 -7.31 -47.17 -14.67
N ILE A 65 -7.47 -45.89 -14.30
CA ILE A 65 -7.43 -45.39 -12.92
C ILE A 65 -8.78 -44.77 -12.48
N ASP A 66 -9.82 -44.86 -13.33
CA ASP A 66 -11.13 -44.17 -13.22
C ASP A 66 -11.00 -42.73 -12.69
N ASN A 67 -10.13 -41.94 -13.33
CA ASN A 67 -9.85 -40.55 -12.99
C ASN A 67 -9.46 -40.34 -11.50
N GLY A 68 -8.68 -41.26 -10.92
CA GLY A 68 -8.15 -41.17 -9.56
C GLY A 68 -9.04 -41.78 -8.48
N LYS A 69 -10.10 -42.50 -8.87
CA LYS A 69 -10.91 -43.30 -7.92
C LYS A 69 -10.29 -44.65 -7.62
N MET A 70 -9.36 -45.13 -8.45
CA MET A 70 -8.58 -46.32 -8.17
C MET A 70 -7.13 -45.89 -7.90
N ALA A 71 -6.44 -46.56 -6.98
CA ALA A 71 -5.01 -46.49 -6.83
C ALA A 71 -4.40 -47.77 -7.39
N TYR A 72 -3.33 -47.60 -8.16
CA TYR A 72 -2.59 -48.73 -8.69
C TYR A 72 -1.86 -49.46 -7.55
N PRO A 73 -1.94 -50.81 -7.49
CA PRO A 73 -1.49 -51.60 -6.35
C PRO A 73 -0.04 -51.35 -5.94
N SER A 74 0.23 -51.56 -4.66
CA SER A 74 1.59 -51.54 -4.09
C SER A 74 2.41 -52.75 -4.55
N ILE A 75 3.73 -52.73 -4.27
CA ILE A 75 4.63 -53.86 -4.56
C ILE A 75 4.30 -55.11 -3.73
N GLU A 76 3.72 -54.92 -2.54
CA GLU A 76 3.43 -55.99 -1.59
C GLU A 76 2.12 -56.73 -1.91
N GLU A 77 1.16 -56.06 -2.57
CA GLU A 77 -0.11 -56.65 -3.02
C GLU A 77 -0.43 -56.30 -4.49
N PRO A 78 0.30 -56.87 -5.47
CA PRO A 78 0.22 -56.48 -6.89
C PRO A 78 -1.14 -56.76 -7.58
N GLU A 79 -2.01 -57.56 -6.97
CA GLU A 79 -3.29 -57.99 -7.56
C GLU A 79 -4.51 -57.21 -7.05
N LYS A 80 -4.37 -56.39 -5.99
CA LYS A 80 -5.48 -55.63 -5.42
C LYS A 80 -5.40 -54.18 -5.86
N MET A 81 -6.17 -53.83 -6.90
CA MET A 81 -6.49 -52.41 -7.11
C MET A 81 -7.21 -51.89 -5.86
N GLU A 82 -6.59 -50.92 -5.21
CA GLU A 82 -7.22 -50.24 -4.08
C GLU A 82 -8.22 -49.25 -4.65
N ILE A 83 -9.50 -49.45 -4.34
CA ILE A 83 -10.48 -48.39 -4.56
C ILE A 83 -10.07 -47.27 -3.61
N CYS A 84 -9.70 -46.11 -4.17
CA CYS A 84 -9.61 -44.88 -3.41
C CYS A 84 -11.04 -44.48 -3.05
N GLU A 85 -11.56 -45.11 -2.00
CA GLU A 85 -12.80 -44.70 -1.39
C GLU A 85 -12.59 -43.32 -0.77
N LEU A 86 -12.81 -42.28 -1.57
CA LEU A 86 -13.41 -41.03 -1.12
C LEU A 86 -14.92 -41.21 -0.89
N SER A 87 -15.40 -42.46 -0.77
CA SER A 87 -16.72 -42.78 -0.22
C SER A 87 -16.72 -42.18 1.20
N ARG A 88 -17.48 -41.14 1.56
CA ARG A 88 -18.94 -40.98 1.47
C ARG A 88 -19.74 -42.18 1.97
N ASN A 89 -19.14 -43.09 2.74
CA ASN A 89 -19.85 -43.99 3.63
C ASN A 89 -19.93 -43.38 5.03
N SER A 90 -21.10 -42.83 5.30
CA SER A 90 -21.59 -42.24 6.53
C SER A 90 -21.88 -43.28 7.63
N SER A 91 -20.91 -44.11 8.04
CA SER A 91 -21.11 -44.95 9.23
C SER A 91 -19.89 -45.56 9.91
N ASP A 92 -18.71 -45.58 9.30
CA ASP A 92 -17.49 -45.96 10.02
C ASP A 92 -16.69 -44.70 10.31
N GLU A 93 -16.49 -44.42 11.60
CA GLU A 93 -15.53 -43.44 12.09
C GLU A 93 -14.17 -43.80 11.50
N PHE A 94 -13.87 -43.22 10.33
CA PHE A 94 -12.52 -42.77 10.07
C PHE A 94 -12.24 -41.86 11.27
N GLU A 95 -11.51 -42.36 12.26
CA GLU A 95 -10.63 -41.50 13.05
C GLU A 95 -9.75 -40.83 12.00
N ILE A 96 -10.27 -39.75 11.40
CA ILE A 96 -9.49 -38.56 11.22
C ILE A 96 -8.84 -38.47 12.59
N LEU A 97 -7.57 -38.89 12.69
CA LEU A 97 -6.67 -38.45 13.75
C LEU A 97 -6.99 -36.99 13.83
N GLN A 98 -7.86 -36.62 14.77
CA GLN A 98 -8.16 -35.23 15.01
C GLN A 98 -6.76 -34.77 15.35
N PRO A 99 -6.13 -33.93 14.49
CA PRO A 99 -4.80 -33.45 14.83
C PRO A 99 -4.98 -32.95 16.24
N ASP A 100 -4.22 -33.52 17.20
CA ASP A 100 -4.44 -33.31 18.64
C ASP A 100 -4.95 -31.90 18.81
N SER A 101 -6.07 -31.68 19.50
CA SER A 101 -6.63 -30.33 19.62
C SER A 101 -5.62 -29.31 20.19
N ASP A 102 -4.51 -29.81 20.72
CA ASP A 102 -3.32 -29.06 21.13
C ASP A 102 -2.41 -28.60 19.96
N PHE A 103 -2.39 -29.30 18.83
CA PHE A 103 -1.68 -28.96 17.58
C PHE A 103 -2.47 -28.08 16.61
N VAL A 104 -3.81 -28.03 16.71
CA VAL A 104 -4.62 -27.00 16.02
C VAL A 104 -4.46 -25.68 16.76
N GLY A 105 -3.27 -25.10 16.58
CA GLY A 105 -2.69 -24.06 17.42
C GLY A 105 -3.66 -22.93 17.77
N LYS A 106 -3.80 -22.68 19.07
CA LYS A 106 -4.39 -21.46 19.63
C LYS A 106 -3.82 -20.27 18.86
N ARG A 107 -4.67 -19.58 18.08
CA ARG A 107 -4.25 -18.40 17.33
C ARG A 107 -3.67 -17.38 18.30
N SER A 108 -2.50 -16.85 17.98
CA SER A 108 -1.85 -15.82 18.77
C SER A 108 -2.74 -14.60 18.94
N ASN A 109 -2.65 -13.96 20.11
CA ASN A 109 -3.43 -12.77 20.43
C ASN A 109 -3.08 -11.61 19.47
N TRP A 110 -4.05 -10.75 19.16
CA TRP A 110 -3.89 -9.62 18.25
C TRP A 110 -2.76 -8.68 18.68
N PHE A 111 -2.64 -8.39 19.98
CA PHE A 111 -1.59 -7.52 20.52
C PHE A 111 -0.19 -8.10 20.35
N ILE A 112 -0.05 -9.43 20.47
CA ILE A 112 1.21 -10.12 20.24
C ILE A 112 1.59 -10.01 18.76
N GLN A 113 0.64 -10.27 17.85
CA GLN A 113 0.86 -10.12 16.42
C GLN A 113 1.26 -8.69 16.06
N PHE A 114 0.52 -7.69 16.57
CA PHE A 114 0.83 -6.27 16.35
C PHE A 114 2.23 -5.90 16.85
N SER A 115 2.58 -6.28 18.09
CA SER A 115 3.88 -5.94 18.70
C SER A 115 5.05 -6.58 17.93
N ILE A 116 4.91 -7.84 17.53
CA ILE A 116 5.94 -8.53 16.72
C ILE A 116 6.10 -7.86 15.35
N LEU A 117 4.99 -7.53 14.68
CA LEU A 117 5.03 -6.87 13.38
C LEU A 117 5.60 -5.45 13.47
N LEU A 118 5.23 -4.69 14.50
CA LEU A 118 5.76 -3.36 14.75
C LEU A 118 7.28 -3.41 15.01
N LYS A 119 7.72 -4.34 15.87
CA LYS A 119 9.14 -4.59 16.13
C LYS A 119 9.89 -4.97 14.85
N ARG A 120 9.30 -5.85 14.02
CA ARG A 120 9.88 -6.22 12.72
C ARG A 120 10.07 -5.01 11.82
N MET A 121 9.03 -4.19 11.65
CA MET A 121 9.06 -3.00 10.79
C MET A 121 10.08 -1.96 11.28
N TRP A 122 10.15 -1.70 12.59
CA TRP A 122 11.16 -0.81 13.14
C TRP A 122 12.58 -1.33 12.98
N ILE A 123 12.82 -2.63 13.20
CA ILE A 123 14.13 -3.23 12.97
C ILE A 123 14.52 -3.13 11.49
N GLN A 124 13.58 -3.36 10.57
CA GLN A 124 13.82 -3.21 9.13
C GLN A 124 14.21 -1.77 8.79
N MET A 125 13.44 -0.79 9.28
CA MET A 125 13.70 0.63 9.06
C MET A 125 15.07 1.06 9.62
N TRP A 126 15.42 0.64 10.83
CA TRP A 126 16.69 0.97 11.47
C TRP A 126 17.91 0.30 10.82
N ARG A 127 17.73 -0.91 10.28
CA ARG A 127 18.81 -1.65 9.61
C ARG A 127 19.09 -1.11 8.22
N ASP A 128 18.10 -0.53 7.56
CA ASP A 128 18.29 0.17 6.28
C ASP A 128 18.89 1.57 6.49
N LYS A 129 20.15 1.58 6.92
CA LYS A 129 20.91 2.80 7.21
C LYS A 129 21.07 3.68 5.98
N SER A 130 21.23 3.08 4.80
CA SER A 130 21.40 3.81 3.54
C SER A 130 20.15 4.60 3.19
N TYR A 131 18.97 3.99 3.34
CA TYR A 131 17.70 4.67 3.11
C TYR A 131 17.47 5.82 4.11
N LEU A 132 17.70 5.58 5.41
CA LEU A 132 17.57 6.62 6.43
C LEU A 132 18.55 7.78 6.20
N LEU A 133 19.81 7.49 5.88
CA LEU A 133 20.83 8.50 5.59
C LEU A 133 20.44 9.34 4.37
N LEU A 134 20.05 8.70 3.27
CA LEU A 134 19.63 9.41 2.05
C LEU A 134 18.42 10.32 2.32
N ARG A 135 17.44 9.84 3.09
CA ARG A 135 16.29 10.66 3.51
C ARG A 135 16.70 11.85 4.37
N THR A 136 17.58 11.65 5.35
CA THR A 136 18.06 12.75 6.20
C THR A 136 18.78 13.81 5.37
N ILE A 137 19.69 13.40 4.48
CA ILE A 137 20.39 14.32 3.57
C ILE A 137 19.39 15.07 2.70
N LEU A 138 18.39 14.39 2.13
CA LEU A 138 17.34 15.01 1.32
C LEU A 138 16.58 16.09 2.09
N HIS A 139 16.19 15.85 3.35
CA HIS A 139 15.47 16.83 4.17
C HIS A 139 16.33 18.05 4.49
N ILE A 140 17.62 17.84 4.79
CA ILE A 140 18.56 18.93 5.07
C ILE A 140 18.83 19.76 3.82
N VAL A 141 19.12 19.12 2.67
CA VAL A 141 19.43 19.82 1.42
C VAL A 141 18.22 20.62 0.92
N ILE A 142 17.04 19.99 0.89
CA ILE A 142 15.82 20.68 0.45
C ILE A 142 15.42 21.77 1.46
N GLY A 143 15.53 21.50 2.77
CA GLY A 143 15.26 22.50 3.80
C GLY A 143 16.22 23.70 3.72
N PHE A 144 17.50 23.47 3.44
CA PHE A 144 18.45 24.56 3.24
C PHE A 144 18.15 25.35 1.97
N LEU A 145 17.80 24.68 0.86
CA LEU A 145 17.43 25.33 -0.38
C LEU A 145 16.18 26.19 -0.23
N ILE A 146 15.11 25.65 0.38
CA ILE A 146 13.87 26.40 0.60
C ILE A 146 14.09 27.52 1.63
N GLY A 147 14.80 27.23 2.72
CA GLY A 147 15.09 28.23 3.76
C GLY A 147 15.92 29.40 3.25
N THR A 148 16.89 29.16 2.38
CA THR A 148 17.69 30.25 1.77
C THR A 148 16.92 31.01 0.69
N LEU A 149 16.02 30.35 -0.05
CA LEU A 149 15.16 31.02 -1.03
C LEU A 149 14.22 32.04 -0.38
N TYR A 150 13.74 31.76 0.83
CA TYR A 150 12.81 32.62 1.59
C TYR A 150 13.50 33.33 2.79
N LEU A 151 14.81 33.57 2.70
CA LEU A 151 15.62 34.11 3.80
C LEU A 151 15.06 35.44 4.33
N GLY A 152 14.78 35.50 5.63
CA GLY A 152 14.33 36.72 6.32
C GLY A 152 12.96 37.26 5.87
N MET A 153 12.20 36.53 5.05
CA MET A 153 10.91 37.02 4.52
C MET A 153 9.77 36.97 5.55
N GLY A 154 9.98 36.31 6.69
CA GLY A 154 8.97 36.17 7.73
C GLY A 154 8.61 37.48 8.43
N LYS A 155 9.51 38.48 8.49
CA LYS A 155 9.30 39.79 9.14
C LYS A 155 9.07 40.95 8.16
N ASP A 156 9.43 40.76 6.89
CA ASP A 156 9.41 41.81 5.88
C ASP A 156 8.03 41.99 5.25
N GLY A 157 7.36 43.12 5.54
CA GLY A 157 6.03 43.44 5.04
C GLY A 157 5.96 43.71 3.53
N SER A 158 7.10 43.93 2.85
CA SER A 158 7.15 44.00 1.38
C SER A 158 7.06 42.62 0.73
N LYS A 159 7.37 41.56 1.49
CA LYS A 159 7.45 40.17 1.01
C LYS A 159 6.36 39.25 1.55
N THR A 160 5.28 39.79 2.12
CA THR A 160 4.17 39.02 2.68
C THR A 160 3.61 37.97 1.72
N ILE A 161 3.50 38.31 0.42
CA ILE A 161 3.06 37.36 -0.61
C ILE A 161 4.04 36.19 -0.84
N PHE A 162 5.34 36.45 -0.78
CA PHE A 162 6.36 35.41 -0.89
C PHE A 162 6.37 34.53 0.37
N ASN A 163 6.11 35.11 1.54
CA ASN A 163 5.96 34.37 2.79
C ASN A 163 4.72 33.43 2.74
N PHE A 164 3.62 33.84 2.10
CA PHE A 164 2.52 32.93 1.78
C PHE A 164 2.98 31.78 0.85
N GLY A 165 3.78 32.09 -0.18
CA GLY A 165 4.40 31.10 -1.05
C GLY A 165 5.29 30.10 -0.29
N PHE A 166 5.98 30.55 0.76
CA PHE A 166 6.75 29.69 1.66
C PHE A 166 5.86 28.68 2.41
N TYR A 167 4.73 29.12 2.98
CA TYR A 167 3.78 28.22 3.65
C TYR A 167 3.26 27.14 2.70
N PHE A 168 2.90 27.54 1.47
CA PHE A 168 2.48 26.60 0.44
C PHE A 168 3.61 25.64 0.02
N THR A 169 4.84 26.13 -0.11
CA THR A 169 6.02 25.31 -0.42
C THR A 169 6.28 24.25 0.67
N CYS A 170 6.12 24.61 1.95
CA CYS A 170 6.21 23.67 3.06
C CYS A 170 5.13 22.58 2.99
N ILE A 171 3.89 22.95 2.65
CA ILE A 171 2.80 21.98 2.44
C ILE A 171 3.12 21.03 1.29
N ILE A 172 3.65 21.52 0.17
CA ILE A 172 4.08 20.70 -0.97
C ILE A 172 5.21 19.74 -0.58
N PHE A 173 6.18 20.21 0.22
CA PHE A 173 7.24 19.35 0.75
C PHE A 173 6.66 18.19 1.56
N PHE A 174 5.78 18.48 2.51
CA PHE A 174 5.11 17.46 3.31
C PHE A 174 4.14 16.60 2.50
N MET A 175 3.71 17.04 1.31
CA MET A 175 2.94 16.19 0.40
C MET A 175 3.83 15.17 -0.33
N TYR A 176 4.83 15.63 -1.08
CA TYR A 176 5.56 14.75 -1.99
C TYR A 176 6.55 13.83 -1.28
N ILE A 177 7.24 14.33 -0.26
CA ILE A 177 8.34 13.59 0.39
C ILE A 177 7.86 12.30 1.09
N PRO A 178 6.72 12.29 1.81
CA PRO A 178 6.16 11.06 2.38
C PRO A 178 5.43 10.19 1.33
N MET A 179 4.78 10.79 0.33
CA MET A 179 3.96 10.06 -0.64
C MET A 179 4.80 9.22 -1.62
N MET A 180 5.89 9.77 -2.16
CA MET A 180 6.67 9.13 -3.24
C MET A 180 7.31 7.78 -2.85
N PRO A 181 7.99 7.64 -1.69
CA PRO A 181 8.59 6.36 -1.31
C PRO A 181 7.56 5.24 -1.17
N VAL A 182 6.38 5.57 -0.66
CA VAL A 182 5.29 4.62 -0.47
C VAL A 182 4.78 4.08 -1.81
N LEU A 183 4.61 4.95 -2.82
CA LEU A 183 4.18 4.55 -4.17
C LEU A 183 5.15 3.55 -4.80
N LEU A 184 6.45 3.65 -4.49
CA LEU A 184 7.49 2.77 -4.98
C LEU A 184 7.57 1.44 -4.20
N GLN A 185 7.50 1.51 -2.87
CA GLN A 185 7.81 0.38 -1.98
C GLN A 185 6.61 -0.52 -1.71
N PHE A 186 5.43 0.06 -1.48
CA PHE A 186 4.26 -0.71 -1.05
C PHE A 186 3.81 -1.80 -2.05
N PRO A 187 3.85 -1.60 -3.38
CA PRO A 187 3.48 -2.67 -4.32
C PRO A 187 4.41 -3.89 -4.25
N LYS A 188 5.66 -3.72 -3.82
CA LYS A 188 6.60 -4.83 -3.58
C LYS A 188 6.25 -5.56 -2.29
N GLU A 189 5.98 -4.81 -1.22
CA GLU A 189 5.56 -5.37 0.08
C GLU A 189 4.25 -6.15 -0.03
N TYR A 190 3.32 -5.70 -0.87
CA TYR A 190 2.07 -6.40 -1.13
C TYR A 190 2.26 -7.87 -1.55
N GLN A 191 3.29 -8.18 -2.36
CA GLN A 191 3.55 -9.56 -2.78
C GLN A 191 3.95 -10.46 -1.61
N LEU A 192 4.68 -9.92 -0.64
CA LEU A 192 5.01 -10.62 0.60
C LEU A 192 3.74 -10.83 1.43
N ILE A 193 2.96 -9.77 1.66
CA ILE A 193 1.72 -9.83 2.44
C ILE A 193 0.75 -10.86 1.86
N LYS A 194 0.66 -10.97 0.53
CA LYS A 194 -0.19 -11.96 -0.15
C LYS A 194 0.17 -13.40 0.28
N ARG A 195 1.47 -13.71 0.38
CA ARG A 195 1.95 -15.03 0.83
C ARG A 195 1.72 -15.23 2.33
N GLU A 196 2.02 -14.22 3.14
CA GLU A 196 1.83 -14.25 4.61
C GLU A 196 0.34 -14.40 4.99
N HIS A 197 -0.55 -13.74 4.23
CA HIS A 197 -2.00 -13.82 4.40
C HIS A 197 -2.56 -15.18 3.94
N PHE A 198 -2.08 -15.72 2.83
CA PHE A 198 -2.46 -17.07 2.37
C PHE A 198 -2.10 -18.14 3.41
N ASN A 199 -0.92 -18.03 4.02
CA ASN A 199 -0.47 -18.92 5.09
C ASN A 199 -1.08 -18.59 6.47
N LYS A 200 -1.95 -17.57 6.58
CA LYS A 200 -2.64 -17.16 7.81
C LYS A 200 -1.71 -16.89 9.01
N TRP A 201 -0.51 -16.35 8.76
CA TRP A 201 0.48 -16.10 9.81
C TRP A 201 0.02 -15.06 10.85
N TYR A 202 -0.73 -14.04 10.41
CA TYR A 202 -1.26 -12.99 11.27
C TYR A 202 -2.55 -12.38 10.70
N ARG A 203 -3.30 -11.64 11.54
CA ARG A 203 -4.50 -10.92 11.12
C ARG A 203 -4.13 -9.66 10.33
N LEU A 204 -4.83 -9.40 9.22
CA LEU A 204 -4.61 -8.19 8.40
C LEU A 204 -4.75 -6.88 9.20
N SER A 205 -5.67 -6.83 10.16
CA SER A 205 -5.84 -5.68 11.05
C SER A 205 -4.60 -5.38 11.90
N ALA A 206 -3.89 -6.42 12.36
CA ALA A 206 -2.69 -6.26 13.18
C ALA A 206 -1.53 -5.72 12.33
N TYR A 207 -1.40 -6.21 11.09
CA TYR A 207 -0.44 -5.67 10.12
C TYR A 207 -0.74 -4.21 9.77
N PHE A 208 -1.99 -3.88 9.47
CA PHE A 208 -2.39 -2.51 9.13
C PHE A 208 -2.09 -1.52 10.27
N ALA A 209 -2.39 -1.90 11.51
CA ALA A 209 -2.05 -1.09 12.68
C ALA A 209 -0.52 -0.94 12.81
N ALA A 210 0.24 -2.04 12.69
CA ALA A 210 1.70 -2.00 12.77
C ALA A 210 2.32 -1.13 11.67
N LEU A 211 1.81 -1.21 10.44
CA LEU A 211 2.25 -0.38 9.32
C LEU A 211 2.00 1.10 9.61
N THR A 212 0.82 1.45 10.10
CA THR A 212 0.45 2.84 10.41
C THR A 212 1.29 3.41 11.55
N THR A 213 1.56 2.63 12.60
CA THR A 213 2.37 3.09 13.73
C THR A 213 3.86 3.12 13.40
N SER A 214 4.35 2.25 12.51
CA SER A 214 5.79 2.09 12.29
C SER A 214 6.44 3.27 11.56
N THR A 215 5.68 3.99 10.73
CA THR A 215 6.20 5.10 9.92
C THR A 215 6.24 6.44 10.67
N LEU A 216 5.39 6.62 11.69
CA LEU A 216 5.26 7.87 12.46
C LEU A 216 6.58 8.38 13.07
N PRO A 217 7.42 7.56 13.74
CA PRO A 217 8.62 8.08 14.40
C PRO A 217 9.61 8.71 13.41
N ALA A 218 9.82 8.07 12.27
CA ALA A 218 10.72 8.59 11.23
C ALA A 218 10.18 9.90 10.63
N GLN A 219 8.87 9.99 10.45
CA GLN A 219 8.26 11.21 9.94
C GLN A 219 8.34 12.37 10.94
N LEU A 220 8.13 12.11 12.23
CA LEU A 220 8.28 13.12 13.28
C LEU A 220 9.72 13.63 13.36
N ILE A 221 10.71 12.74 13.39
CA ILE A 221 12.12 13.11 13.51
C ILE A 221 12.60 13.89 12.27
N LEU A 222 12.37 13.36 11.07
CA LEU A 222 12.82 14.01 9.83
C LEU A 222 12.05 15.31 9.55
N GLY A 223 10.75 15.32 9.86
CA GLY A 223 9.91 16.52 9.77
C GLY A 223 10.39 17.62 10.71
N SER A 224 10.76 17.28 11.96
CA SER A 224 11.33 18.24 12.91
C SER A 224 12.63 18.85 12.40
N ILE A 225 13.53 18.05 11.82
CA ILE A 225 14.80 18.55 11.25
C ILE A 225 14.52 19.59 10.16
N TYR A 226 13.61 19.28 9.23
CA TYR A 226 13.22 20.20 8.15
C TYR A 226 12.59 21.48 8.70
N ILE A 227 11.59 21.36 9.58
CA ILE A 227 10.83 22.50 10.10
C ILE A 227 11.73 23.44 10.90
N ILE A 228 12.54 22.91 11.82
CA ILE A 228 13.46 23.74 12.62
C ILE A 228 14.41 24.52 11.71
N LEU A 229 14.94 23.87 10.68
CA LEU A 229 15.85 24.50 9.73
C LEU A 229 15.19 25.65 8.95
N VAL A 230 14.03 25.41 8.33
CA VAL A 230 13.35 26.43 7.51
C VAL A 230 12.76 27.56 8.36
N TYR A 231 12.26 27.25 9.56
CA TYR A 231 11.65 28.25 10.44
C TYR A 231 12.66 29.29 10.92
N VAL A 232 13.89 28.86 11.23
CA VAL A 232 14.99 29.74 11.62
C VAL A 232 15.48 30.57 10.42
N LEU A 233 15.70 29.95 9.26
CA LEU A 233 16.22 30.67 8.07
C LEU A 233 15.24 31.72 7.53
N THR A 234 13.94 31.44 7.58
CA THR A 234 12.90 32.35 7.09
C THR A 234 12.49 33.42 8.10
N ASP A 235 13.07 33.40 9.31
CA ASP A 235 12.84 34.38 10.38
C ASP A 235 11.36 34.51 10.80
N GLN A 236 10.70 33.36 10.94
CA GLN A 236 9.30 33.28 11.40
C GLN A 236 9.19 33.61 12.91
N PRO A 237 8.01 34.07 13.39
CA PRO A 237 7.83 34.44 14.80
C PRO A 237 8.13 33.29 15.77
N MET A 238 9.04 33.48 16.72
CA MET A 238 9.51 32.44 17.65
C MET A 238 8.55 32.17 18.84
N GLU A 239 7.24 32.29 18.61
CA GLU A 239 6.22 31.96 19.59
C GLU A 239 5.94 30.45 19.59
N PHE A 240 6.01 29.81 20.77
CA PHE A 240 5.85 28.36 20.89
C PHE A 240 4.49 27.86 20.39
N ASP A 241 3.43 28.65 20.59
CA ASP A 241 2.08 28.28 20.16
C ASP A 241 1.97 28.26 18.62
N ARG A 242 2.57 29.24 17.94
CA ARG A 242 2.61 29.32 16.47
C ARG A 242 3.49 28.22 15.88
N LEU A 243 4.68 28.02 16.45
CA LEU A 243 5.59 26.96 16.02
C LEU A 243 4.94 25.57 16.21
N GLY A 244 4.28 25.34 17.35
CA GLY A 244 3.64 24.06 17.66
C GLY A 244 2.46 23.74 16.74
N THR A 245 1.63 24.74 16.43
CA THR A 245 0.50 24.57 15.50
C THR A 245 0.98 24.44 14.05
N PHE A 246 1.97 25.23 13.62
CA PHE A 246 2.65 25.09 12.32
C PHE A 246 3.23 23.68 12.13
N TYR A 247 3.94 23.19 13.16
CA TYR A 247 4.50 21.84 13.17
C TYR A 247 3.41 20.77 13.05
N THR A 248 2.35 20.90 13.84
CA THR A 248 1.23 19.94 13.85
C THR A 248 0.56 19.84 12.49
N ILE A 249 0.27 20.97 11.83
CA ILE A 249 -0.36 21.00 10.51
C ILE A 249 0.56 20.38 9.46
N CYS A 250 1.85 20.70 9.47
CA CYS A 250 2.83 20.13 8.53
C CYS A 250 2.94 18.60 8.67
N ILE A 251 3.07 18.10 9.90
CA ILE A 251 3.14 16.66 10.16
C ILE A 251 1.83 15.96 9.75
N LEU A 252 0.67 16.53 10.09
CA LEU A 252 -0.63 15.98 9.74
C LEU A 252 -0.81 15.90 8.22
N THR A 253 -0.42 16.95 7.51
CA THR A 253 -0.38 16.99 6.03
C THR A 253 0.46 15.84 5.48
N GLY A 254 1.63 15.59 6.06
CA GLY A 254 2.49 14.50 5.62
C GLY A 254 1.89 13.12 5.86
N ILE A 255 1.23 12.89 7.01
CA ILE A 255 0.62 11.60 7.33
C ILE A 255 -0.58 11.34 6.40
N ILE A 256 -1.35 12.38 6.07
CA ILE A 256 -2.43 12.29 5.07
C ILE A 256 -1.87 11.93 3.69
N SER A 257 -0.77 12.57 3.30
CA SER A 257 -0.13 12.36 1.99
C SER A 257 0.47 10.96 1.84
N GLU A 258 1.10 10.45 2.90
CA GLU A 258 1.53 9.05 2.98
C GLU A 258 0.33 8.10 2.82
N SER A 259 -0.79 8.41 3.47
CA SER A 259 -2.02 7.60 3.41
C SER A 259 -2.64 7.59 2.01
N LEU A 260 -2.64 8.73 1.31
CA LEU A 260 -3.04 8.82 -0.09
C LEU A 260 -2.10 7.99 -0.98
N GLY A 261 -0.79 8.04 -0.74
CA GLY A 261 0.19 7.20 -1.41
C GLY A 261 -0.10 5.71 -1.22
N LEU A 262 -0.38 5.27 0.01
CA LEU A 262 -0.73 3.88 0.34
C LEU A 262 -2.02 3.45 -0.37
N LEU A 263 -3.04 4.30 -0.37
CA LEU A 263 -4.32 4.06 -1.06
C LEU A 263 -4.08 3.74 -2.54
N ILE A 264 -3.32 4.59 -3.25
CA ILE A 264 -3.00 4.44 -4.67
C ILE A 264 -2.14 3.20 -4.92
N ALA A 265 -1.05 3.06 -4.16
CA ALA A 265 -0.11 1.95 -4.29
C ALA A 265 -0.74 0.59 -4.01
N SER A 266 -1.80 0.55 -3.19
CA SER A 266 -2.49 -0.68 -2.81
C SER A 266 -3.19 -1.38 -3.96
N GLN A 267 -3.52 -0.70 -5.06
CA GLN A 267 -4.24 -1.29 -6.19
C GLN A 267 -3.37 -1.42 -7.44
N LEU A 268 -2.39 -0.53 -7.60
CA LEU A 268 -1.64 -0.40 -8.83
C LEU A 268 -0.29 -1.14 -8.78
N ASN A 269 0.31 -1.29 -9.96
CA ASN A 269 1.72 -1.68 -10.09
C ASN A 269 2.61 -0.45 -9.92
N ILE A 270 3.90 -0.67 -9.67
CA ILE A 270 4.89 0.38 -9.38
C ILE A 270 4.85 1.53 -10.41
N MET A 271 4.91 1.20 -11.71
CA MET A 271 4.92 2.21 -12.77
C MET A 271 3.67 3.08 -12.77
N ASN A 272 2.48 2.47 -12.65
CA ASN A 272 1.21 3.18 -12.67
C ASN A 272 1.00 3.99 -11.38
N ALA A 273 1.44 3.47 -10.23
CA ALA A 273 1.35 4.18 -8.95
C ALA A 273 2.22 5.44 -8.95
N MET A 274 3.47 5.33 -9.42
CA MET A 274 4.40 6.46 -9.52
C MET A 274 3.93 7.54 -10.48
N PHE A 275 3.18 7.19 -11.53
CA PHE A 275 2.57 8.15 -12.43
C PHE A 275 1.29 8.79 -11.85
N LEU A 276 0.40 7.97 -11.28
CA LEU A 276 -0.89 8.45 -10.79
C LEU A 276 -0.77 9.34 -9.56
N GLY A 277 0.18 9.06 -8.65
CA GLY A 277 0.38 9.86 -7.43
C GLY A 277 0.53 11.36 -7.70
N PRO A 278 1.53 11.78 -8.50
CA PRO A 278 1.69 13.18 -8.91
C PRO A 278 0.48 13.75 -9.66
N VAL A 279 -0.14 12.96 -10.55
CA VAL A 279 -1.30 13.39 -11.33
C VAL A 279 -2.49 13.71 -10.43
N VAL A 280 -2.69 12.94 -9.34
CA VAL A 280 -3.72 13.20 -8.33
C VAL A 280 -3.34 14.35 -7.40
N ALA A 281 -2.04 14.52 -7.10
CA ALA A 281 -1.55 15.60 -6.25
C ALA A 281 -1.75 16.99 -6.86
N VAL A 282 -1.59 17.15 -8.18
CA VAL A 282 -1.69 18.46 -8.86
C VAL A 282 -3.08 19.11 -8.69
N PRO A 283 -4.21 18.43 -8.93
CA PRO A 283 -5.53 18.97 -8.63
C PRO A 283 -5.71 19.43 -7.19
N PHE A 284 -5.20 18.68 -6.21
CA PHE A 284 -5.25 19.10 -4.80
C PHE A 284 -4.47 20.39 -4.56
N MET A 285 -3.29 20.54 -5.18
CA MET A 285 -2.49 21.77 -5.11
C MET A 285 -3.22 22.96 -5.74
N LEU A 286 -3.80 22.78 -6.93
CA LEU A 286 -4.54 23.84 -7.62
C LEU A 286 -5.78 24.28 -6.86
N LEU A 287 -6.53 23.32 -6.30
CA LEU A 287 -7.71 23.61 -5.47
C LEU A 287 -7.36 24.30 -4.16
N ALA A 288 -6.16 24.08 -3.61
CA ALA A 288 -5.72 24.76 -2.38
C ALA A 288 -5.55 26.27 -2.57
N VAL A 289 -5.02 26.69 -3.73
CA VAL A 289 -4.73 28.11 -4.02
C VAL A 289 -5.87 28.79 -4.78
N TYR A 290 -6.90 28.05 -5.19
CA TYR A 290 -8.03 28.61 -5.91
C TYR A 290 -8.75 29.70 -5.08
N GLY A 291 -9.08 30.83 -5.71
CA GLY A 291 -9.70 31.99 -5.04
C GLY A 291 -8.72 33.07 -4.57
N PHE A 292 -7.42 32.83 -4.70
CA PHE A 292 -6.38 33.83 -4.45
C PHE A 292 -6.61 35.10 -5.29
N GLY A 293 -6.61 36.28 -4.66
CA GLY A 293 -6.72 37.60 -5.30
C GLY A 293 -8.07 37.97 -5.90
N SER A 294 -9.07 37.08 -5.82
CA SER A 294 -10.43 37.30 -6.35
C SER A 294 -11.53 37.17 -5.29
N GLY A 295 -11.15 36.84 -4.05
CA GLY A 295 -12.06 36.64 -2.93
C GLY A 295 -12.89 35.36 -3.02
N TYR A 296 -13.48 34.94 -1.90
CA TYR A 296 -14.28 33.71 -1.83
C TYR A 296 -15.60 33.80 -2.63
N ASP A 297 -16.20 34.99 -2.73
CA ASP A 297 -17.54 35.17 -3.28
C ASP A 297 -17.61 35.01 -4.80
N SER A 298 -16.53 35.29 -5.51
CA SER A 298 -16.43 35.18 -6.97
C SER A 298 -16.30 33.74 -7.48
N ILE A 299 -16.05 32.77 -6.59
CA ILE A 299 -15.78 31.38 -6.96
C ILE A 299 -17.10 30.63 -7.31
N PRO A 300 -17.17 29.91 -8.44
CA PRO A 300 -18.31 29.06 -8.77
C PRO A 300 -18.60 27.99 -7.71
N SER A 301 -19.88 27.69 -7.46
CA SER A 301 -20.31 26.74 -6.42
C SER A 301 -19.72 25.33 -6.57
N LEU A 302 -19.55 24.84 -7.80
CA LEU A 302 -18.92 23.54 -8.06
C LEU A 302 -17.46 23.50 -7.60
N ILE A 303 -16.71 24.58 -7.84
CA ILE A 303 -15.31 24.68 -7.43
C ILE A 303 -15.23 24.83 -5.91
N LYS A 304 -16.13 25.64 -5.30
CA LYS A 304 -16.26 25.69 -3.84
C LYS A 304 -16.43 24.31 -3.25
N PHE A 305 -17.33 23.49 -3.80
CA PHE A 305 -17.51 22.10 -3.35
C PHE A 305 -16.23 21.25 -3.54
N ALA A 306 -15.56 21.36 -4.70
CA ALA A 306 -14.32 20.63 -4.97
C ALA A 306 -13.18 21.02 -4.01
N MET A 307 -13.09 22.29 -3.61
CA MET A 307 -12.07 22.78 -2.66
C MET A 307 -12.14 22.07 -1.30
N HIS A 308 -13.35 21.68 -0.84
CA HIS A 308 -13.53 20.95 0.43
C HIS A 308 -12.95 19.53 0.41
N PHE A 309 -12.60 18.99 -0.76
CA PHE A 309 -11.89 17.70 -0.84
C PHE A 309 -10.38 17.84 -0.74
N SER A 310 -9.84 19.06 -0.88
CA SER A 310 -8.40 19.28 -0.81
C SER A 310 -7.94 19.44 0.62
N TYR A 311 -7.29 18.40 1.15
CA TYR A 311 -6.61 18.50 2.45
C TYR A 311 -5.52 19.58 2.44
N LEU A 312 -4.89 19.86 1.29
CA LEU A 312 -3.91 20.93 1.16
C LEU A 312 -4.53 22.33 1.34
N ARG A 313 -5.83 22.49 1.02
CA ARG A 313 -6.56 23.75 1.28
C ARG A 313 -6.67 23.99 2.79
N TYR A 314 -7.17 23.01 3.54
CA TYR A 314 -7.27 23.08 5.00
C TYR A 314 -5.89 23.25 5.66
N SER A 315 -4.85 22.59 5.14
CA SER A 315 -3.48 22.81 5.62
C SER A 315 -3.03 24.27 5.41
N LEU A 316 -3.31 24.85 4.24
CA LEU A 316 -2.91 26.22 3.90
C LEU A 316 -3.67 27.25 4.74
N GLU A 317 -5.00 27.09 4.85
CA GLU A 317 -5.86 27.91 5.69
C GLU A 317 -5.40 27.86 7.15
N GLY A 318 -5.12 26.66 7.68
CA GLY A 318 -4.62 26.49 9.03
C GLY A 318 -3.26 27.15 9.26
N LEU A 319 -2.30 27.00 8.33
CA LEU A 319 -0.98 27.64 8.46
C LEU A 319 -1.10 29.17 8.44
N ILE A 320 -1.94 29.71 7.56
CA ILE A 320 -2.12 31.16 7.42
C ILE A 320 -2.81 31.72 8.66
N HIS A 321 -3.87 31.06 9.12
CA HIS A 321 -4.54 31.45 10.35
C HIS A 321 -3.57 31.45 11.54
N THR A 322 -2.77 30.39 11.71
CA THR A 322 -1.76 30.31 12.77
C THR A 322 -0.70 31.41 12.66
N MET A 323 -0.18 31.70 11.47
CA MET A 323 0.99 32.56 11.32
C MET A 323 0.63 34.05 11.22
N LEU A 324 -0.56 34.39 10.73
CA LEU A 324 -0.95 35.77 10.43
C LEU A 324 -1.95 36.35 11.42
N THR A 325 -2.78 35.54 12.08
CA THR A 325 -3.78 36.04 13.04
C THR A 325 -3.11 36.60 14.30
N ASN A 326 -3.64 37.72 14.84
CA ASN A 326 -3.14 38.39 16.05
C ASN A 326 -1.64 38.70 16.01
N ARG A 327 -1.09 38.96 14.83
CA ARG A 327 0.31 39.35 14.66
C ARG A 327 0.36 40.86 14.40
N GLU A 328 1.35 41.52 15.00
CA GLU A 328 1.58 42.94 14.77
C GLU A 328 1.87 43.22 13.28
N LYS A 329 1.60 44.45 12.84
CA LYS A 329 1.85 44.88 11.47
C LYS A 329 3.32 44.63 11.12
N LEU A 330 3.55 44.02 9.96
CA LEU A 330 4.91 43.74 9.51
C LEU A 330 5.65 45.05 9.22
N GLU A 331 6.94 45.08 9.54
CA GLU A 331 7.79 46.23 9.25
C GLU A 331 7.99 46.36 7.74
N CYS A 332 7.73 47.55 7.20
CA CYS A 332 8.05 47.88 5.81
C CYS A 332 9.49 48.40 5.77
N PRO A 333 10.38 47.85 4.93
CA PRO A 333 11.74 48.34 4.80
C PRO A 333 11.77 49.82 4.40
N GLU A 334 12.70 50.61 4.94
CA GLU A 334 12.82 52.05 4.63
C GLU A 334 13.10 52.34 3.13
N VAL A 335 13.49 51.32 2.37
CA VAL A 335 13.75 51.39 0.92
C VAL A 335 12.45 51.42 0.10
N GLU A 336 11.36 50.89 0.65
CA GLU A 336 10.06 50.81 -0.03
C GLU A 336 9.16 51.97 0.42
N GLU A 337 8.59 52.71 -0.55
CA GLU A 337 7.72 53.86 -0.24
C GLU A 337 6.38 53.43 0.39
N PHE A 338 5.89 52.24 0.05
CA PHE A 338 4.61 51.72 0.54
C PHE A 338 4.52 50.20 0.42
N CYS A 339 4.17 49.53 1.52
CA CYS A 339 3.90 48.11 1.56
C CYS A 339 2.39 47.83 1.73
N ILE A 340 1.74 47.35 0.66
CA ILE A 340 0.29 47.07 0.61
C ILE A 340 -0.14 46.05 1.68
N TRP A 341 0.64 44.98 1.86
CA TRP A 341 0.28 43.82 2.70
C TRP A 341 0.99 43.83 4.06
N THR A 342 1.20 45.02 4.62
CA THR A 342 1.66 45.20 6.02
C THR A 342 0.60 44.84 7.04
N ASP A 343 -0.66 45.15 6.70
CA ASP A 343 -1.83 44.76 7.47
C ASP A 343 -2.24 43.32 7.11
N LEU A 344 -2.05 42.41 8.07
CA LEU A 344 -2.25 40.98 7.86
C LEU A 344 -3.72 40.59 7.77
N GLU A 345 -4.62 41.36 8.40
CA GLU A 345 -6.07 41.14 8.26
C GLU A 345 -6.52 41.49 6.84
N TYR A 346 -6.02 42.61 6.31
CA TYR A 346 -6.24 42.97 4.91
C TYR A 346 -5.67 41.92 3.95
N PHE A 347 -4.46 41.42 4.22
CA PHE A 347 -3.88 40.34 3.42
C PHE A 347 -4.75 39.09 3.45
N MET A 348 -5.18 38.60 4.63
CA MET A 348 -6.04 37.42 4.72
C MET A 348 -7.37 37.59 3.97
N LYS A 349 -7.93 38.80 3.96
CA LYS A 349 -9.12 39.14 3.18
C LYS A 349 -8.88 39.09 1.67
N ASP A 350 -7.80 39.69 1.19
CA ASP A 350 -7.39 39.68 -0.23
C ASP A 350 -7.09 38.26 -0.74
N MET A 351 -6.56 37.41 0.15
CA MET A 351 -6.32 35.99 -0.13
C MET A 351 -7.59 35.12 -0.03
N GLY A 352 -8.74 35.68 0.38
CA GLY A 352 -10.00 34.95 0.52
C GLY A 352 -10.04 33.98 1.70
N MET A 353 -9.35 34.29 2.80
CA MET A 353 -9.21 33.45 4.01
C MET A 353 -9.55 34.22 5.30
N GLU A 354 -10.47 35.18 5.24
CA GLU A 354 -10.87 36.03 6.37
C GLU A 354 -11.58 35.24 7.50
N ASN A 355 -12.33 34.18 7.17
CA ASN A 355 -13.19 33.43 8.10
C ASN A 355 -12.68 32.03 8.46
N THR A 356 -11.36 31.79 8.40
CA THR A 356 -10.79 30.48 8.72
C THR A 356 -10.84 30.20 10.21
N ILE A 357 -11.27 29.01 10.60
CA ILE A 357 -11.32 28.56 12.00
C ILE A 357 -10.35 27.39 12.15
N LEU A 358 -9.24 27.61 12.85
CA LEU A 358 -8.16 26.62 13.00
C LEU A 358 -8.65 25.21 13.42
N TRP A 359 -9.58 25.16 14.38
CA TRP A 359 -10.11 23.89 14.87
C TRP A 359 -10.92 23.13 13.81
N LEU A 360 -11.62 23.85 12.94
CA LEU A 360 -12.35 23.25 11.83
C LEU A 360 -11.36 22.64 10.83
N ASP A 361 -10.28 23.34 10.52
CA ASP A 361 -9.25 22.86 9.60
C ASP A 361 -8.55 21.61 10.15
N ILE A 362 -8.15 21.62 11.43
CA ILE A 362 -7.53 20.45 12.07
C ILE A 362 -8.49 19.25 12.11
N THR A 363 -9.77 19.46 12.44
CA THR A 363 -10.76 18.37 12.47
C THR A 363 -11.05 17.82 11.07
N ALA A 364 -11.11 18.68 10.05
CA ALA A 364 -11.23 18.27 8.66
C ALA A 364 -10.02 17.44 8.21
N LEU A 365 -8.80 17.86 8.55
CA LEU A 365 -7.57 17.11 8.25
C LEU A 365 -7.56 15.72 8.92
N ILE A 366 -7.94 15.63 10.19
CA ILE A 366 -8.06 14.34 10.90
C ILE A 366 -9.12 13.45 10.24
N PHE A 367 -10.26 14.02 9.84
CA PHE A 367 -11.30 13.28 9.13
C PHE A 367 -10.79 12.74 7.79
N ILE A 368 -10.11 13.55 6.98
CA ILE A 368 -9.55 13.13 5.69
C ILE A 368 -8.47 12.06 5.90
N TYR A 369 -7.63 12.18 6.93
CA TYR A 369 -6.67 11.15 7.32
C TYR A 369 -7.36 9.80 7.56
N LEU A 370 -8.41 9.79 8.39
CA LEU A 370 -9.18 8.58 8.69
C LEU A 370 -9.85 8.01 7.43
N LEU A 371 -10.35 8.86 6.54
CA LEU A 371 -10.96 8.47 5.27
C LEU A 371 -9.94 7.78 4.35
N PHE A 372 -8.76 8.36 4.14
CA PHE A 372 -7.73 7.76 3.30
C PHE A 372 -7.15 6.47 3.92
N ARG A 373 -6.93 6.43 5.23
CA ARG A 373 -6.47 5.20 5.92
C ARG A 373 -7.53 4.10 5.91
N GLY A 374 -8.80 4.43 6.16
CA GLY A 374 -9.92 3.50 6.08
C GLY A 374 -10.12 2.97 4.66
N GLY A 375 -10.04 3.86 3.66
CA GLY A 375 -10.07 3.49 2.24
C GLY A 375 -8.92 2.55 1.88
N PHE A 376 -7.70 2.82 2.35
CA PHE A 376 -6.55 1.96 2.12
C PHE A 376 -6.75 0.57 2.75
N TYR A 377 -7.22 0.50 4.00
CA TYR A 377 -7.52 -0.78 4.66
C TYR A 377 -8.57 -1.59 3.87
N TYR A 378 -9.64 -0.93 3.44
CA TYR A 378 -10.71 -1.56 2.66
C TYR A 378 -10.18 -2.10 1.33
N LEU A 379 -9.46 -1.28 0.56
CA LEU A 379 -8.89 -1.65 -0.73
C LEU A 379 -7.85 -2.76 -0.62
N LEU A 380 -7.01 -2.74 0.42
CA LEU A 380 -6.03 -3.81 0.69
C LEU A 380 -6.73 -5.13 1.02
N LYS A 381 -7.74 -5.09 1.90
CA LYS A 381 -8.56 -6.27 2.23
C LYS A 381 -9.22 -6.85 0.99
N GLN A 382 -9.76 -5.99 0.15
CA GLN A 382 -10.42 -6.36 -1.09
C GLN A 382 -9.45 -6.99 -2.11
N ARG A 383 -8.20 -6.52 -2.16
CA ARG A 383 -7.17 -7.10 -3.04
C ARG A 383 -6.66 -8.47 -2.56
N LEU A 384 -6.63 -8.69 -1.24
CA LEU A 384 -6.19 -9.96 -0.64
C LEU A 384 -7.27 -11.03 -0.60
N SER A 385 -8.51 -10.65 -0.27
CA SER A 385 -9.67 -11.54 -0.19
C SER A 385 -10.86 -10.86 -0.86
N PRO A 386 -10.99 -10.95 -2.20
CA PRO A 386 -11.99 -10.20 -2.92
C PRO A 386 -13.40 -10.73 -2.65
N ASN A 387 -14.29 -9.84 -2.21
CA ASN A 387 -15.74 -10.03 -2.25
C ASN A 387 -16.26 -10.35 -3.67
N LYS A 388 -17.39 -11.07 -3.74
CA LYS A 388 -18.02 -11.52 -5.00
C LYS A 388 -18.23 -10.40 -6.03
N THR A 389 -18.58 -9.19 -5.59
CA THR A 389 -18.79 -8.02 -6.46
C THR A 389 -17.52 -7.57 -7.16
N PHE A 390 -16.39 -7.59 -6.47
CA PHE A 390 -15.10 -7.18 -7.03
C PHE A 390 -14.50 -8.26 -7.93
N LEU A 391 -14.75 -9.55 -7.61
CA LEU A 391 -14.46 -10.65 -8.51
C LEU A 391 -15.20 -10.49 -9.85
N ALA A 392 -16.48 -10.10 -9.81
CA ALA A 392 -17.25 -9.80 -11.00
C ALA A 392 -16.66 -8.61 -11.79
N LEU A 393 -16.29 -7.53 -11.09
CA LEU A 393 -15.65 -6.34 -11.67
C LEU A 393 -14.31 -6.67 -12.35
N GLU A 394 -13.48 -7.50 -11.70
CA GLU A 394 -12.20 -7.93 -12.24
C GLU A 394 -12.39 -8.84 -13.47
N TYR A 395 -13.39 -9.72 -13.44
CA TYR A 395 -13.75 -10.56 -14.57
C TYR A 395 -14.23 -9.74 -15.77
N ILE A 396 -15.10 -8.76 -15.55
CA ILE A 396 -15.55 -7.81 -16.57
C ILE A 396 -14.35 -7.03 -17.13
N GLY A 397 -13.45 -6.55 -16.26
CA GLY A 397 -12.22 -5.87 -16.68
C GLY A 397 -11.33 -6.73 -17.57
N ARG A 398 -11.17 -8.02 -17.27
CA ARG A 398 -10.43 -8.96 -18.12
C ARG A 398 -11.11 -9.20 -19.47
N LEU A 399 -12.44 -9.31 -19.49
CA LEU A 399 -13.22 -9.45 -20.74
C LEU A 399 -13.13 -8.23 -21.64
N VAL A 400 -13.23 -7.03 -21.06
CA VAL A 400 -13.07 -5.76 -21.79
C VAL A 400 -11.65 -5.67 -22.35
N LYS A 401 -10.63 -6.01 -21.56
CA LYS A 401 -9.24 -5.98 -22.01
C LYS A 401 -8.94 -7.00 -23.12
N SER A 402 -9.58 -8.18 -23.09
CA SER A 402 -9.43 -9.17 -24.15
C SER A 402 -10.15 -8.77 -25.45
N HIS A 403 -11.21 -7.97 -25.36
CA HIS A 403 -11.93 -7.44 -26.53
C HIS A 403 -11.26 -6.20 -27.14
N ILE A 404 -10.64 -5.34 -26.33
CA ILE A 404 -9.90 -4.15 -26.81
C ILE A 404 -8.52 -4.52 -27.39
N ALA A 405 -7.96 -5.66 -26.99
CA ALA A 405 -6.68 -6.17 -27.51
C ALA A 405 -6.81 -6.98 -28.82
N ARG A 406 -8.04 -7.16 -29.32
CA ARG A 406 -8.33 -7.60 -30.70
C ARG A 406 -8.65 -6.37 -31.53
#